data_AF-A0A5A9DT96-F1
#
_entry.id   AF-A0A5A9DT96-F1
#
_cell.length_a   1.000
_cell.length_b   1.000
_cell.length_c   1.000
_cell.angle_alpha   90.00
_cell.angle_beta   90.00
_cell.angle_gamma   90.00
#
_symmetry.space_group_name_H-M   'P 1'
#
loop_
_entity.id
_entity.type
_entity.pdbx_description
1 polymer ?
#
loop_
_entity_poly.entity_id
_entity_poly.type
_entity_poly.pdbx_seq_one_letter_code
_entity_poly.pdbx_strand_id
1 'polypeptide(L)'
;MEKLILSYKESLKEAKSIKKNASDRDKSLINGFIRDLQYAIEWMETGRQPGNKRGVERLAAYQRERPFDPLLMQRYFRSNAVIYPWDNYSKDNKVTSEERERIDDALSVLTAKEKEVYLMSRGHCLSYGQIANYLCISSSSVQTMIERAEKKIAKRRYDSLFCLSS
;
A
#
# COMPACT_ATOMS: atom_id res chain seq x y z
N MET A 1 19.17 -2.99 -32.30
CA MET A 1 19.14 -1.65 -31.67
C MET A 1 20.16 -0.72 -32.29
N GLU A 2 21.45 -1.06 -32.33
CA GLU A 2 22.47 -0.16 -32.90
C GLU A 2 22.22 0.26 -34.36
N LYS A 3 21.82 -0.68 -35.22
CA LYS A 3 21.44 -0.38 -36.62
C LYS A 3 20.28 0.64 -36.73
N LEU A 4 19.34 0.58 -35.79
CA LEU A 4 18.19 1.50 -35.75
C LEU A 4 18.63 2.90 -35.32
N ILE A 5 19.47 3.00 -34.29
CA ILE A 5 20.05 4.27 -33.84
C ILE A 5 20.86 4.93 -34.97
N LEU A 6 21.63 4.14 -35.72
CA LEU A 6 22.41 4.63 -36.87
C LEU A 6 21.49 5.26 -37.93
N SER A 7 20.42 4.55 -38.32
CA SER A 7 19.45 5.03 -39.32
C SER A 7 18.75 6.33 -38.89
N TYR A 8 18.44 6.48 -37.60
CA TYR A 8 17.83 7.69 -37.06
C TYR A 8 18.81 8.87 -37.03
N LYS A 9 20.09 8.61 -36.76
CA LYS A 9 21.15 9.63 -36.82
C LYS A 9 21.39 10.12 -38.25
N GLU A 10 21.33 9.22 -39.23
CA GLU A 10 21.39 9.55 -40.65
C GLU A 10 20.20 10.41 -41.07
N SER A 11 18.98 9.98 -40.73
CA SER A 11 17.74 10.74 -41.00
C SER A 11 17.75 12.13 -40.36
N LEU A 12 18.32 12.25 -39.16
CA LEU A 12 18.48 13.54 -38.47
C LEU A 12 19.49 14.45 -39.18
N LYS A 13 20.56 13.88 -39.74
CA LYS A 13 21.55 14.63 -40.53
C LYS A 13 20.93 15.15 -41.82
N GLU A 14 20.12 14.34 -42.50
CA GLU A 14 19.37 14.72 -43.69
C GLU A 14 18.34 15.82 -43.39
N ALA A 15 17.54 15.66 -42.34
CA ALA A 15 16.56 16.67 -41.92
C ALA A 15 17.21 18.02 -41.62
N LYS A 16 18.40 18.02 -40.98
CA LYS A 16 19.19 19.23 -40.74
C LYS A 16 19.73 19.86 -42.03
N SER A 17 20.06 19.04 -43.04
CA SER A 17 20.50 19.53 -44.36
C SER A 17 19.34 20.18 -45.10
N ILE A 18 18.19 19.51 -45.17
CA ILE A 18 16.97 20.01 -45.83
C ILE A 18 16.53 21.35 -45.21
N LYS A 19 16.61 21.48 -43.88
CA LYS A 19 16.29 22.72 -43.16
C LYS A 19 17.07 23.94 -43.68
N LYS A 20 18.31 23.78 -44.12
CA LYS A 20 19.16 24.91 -44.57
C LYS A 20 18.62 25.56 -45.85
N ASN A 21 18.02 24.76 -46.72
CA ASN A 21 17.52 25.19 -48.04
C ASN A 21 15.99 25.39 -48.07
N ALA A 22 15.31 25.18 -46.94
CA ALA A 22 13.85 25.22 -46.87
C ALA A 22 13.29 26.65 -46.71
N SER A 23 12.05 26.85 -47.18
CA SER A 23 11.27 28.07 -46.96
C SER A 23 10.90 28.24 -45.47
N ASP A 24 10.63 29.47 -45.02
CA ASP A 24 10.32 29.75 -43.60
C ASP A 24 9.10 28.98 -43.07
N ARG A 25 8.11 28.67 -43.93
CA ARG A 25 6.97 27.83 -43.56
C ARG A 25 7.40 26.39 -43.27
N ASP A 26 8.27 25.83 -44.10
CA ASP A 26 8.72 24.45 -44.00
C ASP A 26 9.73 24.25 -42.87
N LYS A 27 10.50 25.28 -42.52
CA LYS A 27 11.43 25.24 -41.37
C LYS A 27 10.74 24.88 -40.06
N SER A 28 9.50 25.31 -39.85
CA SER A 28 8.74 25.00 -38.63
C SER A 28 8.42 23.50 -38.54
N LEU A 29 7.94 22.91 -39.65
CA LEU A 29 7.66 21.47 -39.75
C LEU A 29 8.93 20.64 -39.58
N ILE A 30 10.02 21.03 -40.27
CA ILE A 30 11.32 20.35 -40.17
C ILE A 30 11.90 20.43 -38.75
N ASN A 31 11.67 21.53 -38.04
CA ASN A 31 12.04 21.64 -36.62
C ASN A 31 11.26 20.66 -35.74
N GLY A 32 9.99 20.40 -36.04
CA GLY A 32 9.20 19.35 -35.38
C GLY A 32 9.86 17.98 -35.56
N PHE A 33 10.11 17.60 -36.81
CA PHE A 33 10.75 16.32 -37.14
C PHE A 33 12.13 16.14 -36.49
N ILE A 34 12.95 17.21 -36.45
CA ILE A 34 14.26 17.16 -35.77
C ILE A 34 14.08 16.88 -34.27
N ARG A 35 13.12 17.51 -33.60
CA ARG A 35 12.86 17.27 -32.17
C ARG A 35 12.41 15.83 -31.92
N ASP A 36 11.54 15.30 -32.77
CA ASP A 36 11.03 13.93 -32.63
C ASP A 36 12.15 12.91 -32.84
N LEU A 37 13.02 13.12 -33.84
CA LEU A 37 14.19 12.28 -34.07
C LEU A 37 15.18 12.34 -32.90
N GLN A 38 15.44 13.54 -32.36
CA GLN A 38 16.30 13.71 -31.18
C GLN A 38 15.71 12.99 -29.95
N TYR A 39 14.40 13.13 -29.74
CA TYR A 39 13.68 12.47 -28.65
C TYR A 39 13.77 10.94 -28.75
N ALA A 40 13.55 10.39 -29.95
CA ALA A 40 13.64 8.95 -30.18
C ALA A 40 15.07 8.42 -29.98
N ILE A 41 16.09 9.15 -30.45
CA ILE A 41 17.50 8.78 -30.27
C ILE A 41 17.86 8.76 -28.78
N GLU A 42 17.49 9.79 -28.02
CA GLU A 42 17.78 9.88 -26.59
C GLU A 42 17.14 8.73 -25.81
N TRP A 43 15.90 8.35 -26.15
CA TRP A 43 15.24 7.16 -25.61
C TRP A 43 16.01 5.87 -25.91
N MET A 44 16.42 5.67 -27.15
CA MET A 44 17.10 4.44 -27.57
C MET A 44 18.53 4.32 -27.01
N GLU A 45 19.22 5.44 -26.79
CA GLU A 45 20.57 5.46 -26.23
C GLU A 45 20.59 5.33 -24.70
N THR A 46 19.64 5.99 -24.01
CA THR A 46 19.65 6.04 -22.54
C THR A 46 18.71 5.04 -21.89
N GLY A 47 17.70 4.54 -22.61
CA GLY A 47 16.62 3.72 -22.07
C GLY A 47 15.74 4.47 -21.05
N ARG A 48 15.85 5.80 -20.98
CA ARG A 48 15.16 6.67 -20.02
C ARG A 48 14.35 7.72 -20.77
N GLN A 49 13.30 8.23 -20.12
CA GLN A 49 12.50 9.30 -20.68
C GLN A 49 13.33 10.58 -20.87
N PRO A 50 13.50 11.07 -22.12
CA PRO A 50 14.21 12.30 -22.43
C PRO A 50 13.62 13.49 -21.69
N GLY A 51 14.48 14.36 -21.18
CA GLY A 51 14.10 15.56 -20.44
C GLY A 51 13.69 15.36 -18.98
N ASN A 52 13.51 14.11 -18.50
CA ASN A 52 13.21 13.86 -17.09
C ASN A 52 14.50 13.65 -16.27
N LYS A 53 14.84 14.61 -15.40
CA LYS A 53 16.04 14.55 -14.54
C LYS A 53 15.93 13.58 -13.36
N ARG A 54 14.73 13.10 -13.03
CA ARG A 54 14.47 12.24 -11.87
C ARG A 54 13.72 11.00 -12.34
N GLY A 55 14.35 9.83 -12.29
CA GLY A 55 13.75 8.59 -12.78
C GLY A 55 12.80 7.94 -11.76
N VAL A 56 12.16 6.86 -12.23
CA VAL A 56 11.16 6.09 -11.47
C VAL A 56 11.77 5.42 -10.24
N GLU A 57 13.06 5.12 -10.26
CA GLU A 57 13.81 4.55 -9.13
C GLU A 57 13.69 5.39 -7.85
N ARG A 58 13.61 6.72 -8.00
CA ARG A 58 13.45 7.62 -6.86
C ARG A 58 12.05 7.54 -6.23
N LEU A 59 11.04 7.17 -7.02
CA LEU A 59 9.67 6.97 -6.52
C LEU A 59 9.59 5.68 -5.69
N ALA A 60 10.26 4.61 -6.09
CA ALA A 60 10.20 3.32 -5.40
C ALA A 60 10.70 3.40 -3.94
N ALA A 61 11.88 4.00 -3.73
CA ALA A 61 12.52 4.07 -2.42
C ALA A 61 11.72 4.87 -1.37
N TYR A 62 10.96 5.89 -1.78
CA TYR A 62 10.24 6.78 -0.85
C TYR A 62 8.72 6.59 -0.85
N GLN A 63 8.12 6.07 -1.92
CA GLN A 63 6.66 5.99 -2.06
C GLN A 63 6.11 4.57 -1.93
N ARG A 64 6.90 3.53 -2.19
CA ARG A 64 6.40 2.14 -2.21
C ARG A 64 6.89 1.31 -1.03
N GLU A 65 8.08 1.61 -0.51
CA GLU A 65 8.66 0.84 0.59
C GLU A 65 8.30 1.51 1.92
N ARG A 66 7.45 0.85 2.72
CA ARG A 66 7.28 1.19 4.13
C ARG A 66 8.17 0.27 4.95
N PRO A 67 9.08 0.80 5.79
CA PRO A 67 9.85 -0.04 6.69
C PRO A 67 8.88 -0.77 7.62
N PHE A 68 9.03 -2.09 7.72
CA PHE A 68 8.26 -2.93 8.62
C PHE A 68 9.20 -3.86 9.37
N ASP A 69 8.82 -4.27 10.58
CA ASP A 69 9.57 -5.26 11.35
C ASP A 69 9.42 -6.65 10.71
N PRO A 70 10.51 -7.27 10.20
CA PRO A 70 10.45 -8.58 9.57
C PRO A 70 9.84 -9.67 10.45
N LEU A 71 10.07 -9.61 11.77
CA LEU A 71 9.55 -10.58 12.71
C LEU A 71 8.03 -10.44 12.87
N LEU A 72 7.52 -9.21 12.91
CA LEU A 72 6.09 -8.95 13.01
C LEU A 72 5.33 -9.46 11.77
N MET A 73 5.90 -9.23 10.59
CA MET A 73 5.36 -9.70 9.31
C MET A 73 5.36 -11.24 9.24
N GLN A 74 6.46 -11.87 9.62
CA GLN A 74 6.57 -13.34 9.67
C GLN A 74 5.54 -13.95 10.62
N ARG A 75 5.35 -13.35 11.81
CA ARG A 75 4.33 -13.77 12.77
C ARG A 75 2.92 -13.68 12.20
N TYR A 76 2.59 -12.59 11.52
CA TYR A 76 1.28 -12.40 10.88
C TYR A 76 1.03 -13.43 9.78
N PHE A 77 1.99 -13.68 8.90
CA PHE A 77 1.82 -14.68 7.83
C PHE A 77 1.67 -16.10 8.40
N ARG A 78 2.40 -16.44 9.45
CA ARG A 78 2.33 -17.77 10.09
C ARG A 78 1.07 -17.99 10.94
N SER A 79 0.46 -16.93 11.47
CA SER A 79 -0.80 -17.02 12.23
C SER A 79 -2.03 -17.16 11.32
N ASN A 80 -1.93 -16.76 10.05
CA ASN A 80 -3.03 -16.86 9.09
C ASN A 80 -3.37 -18.30 8.66
N ALA A 81 -4.61 -18.45 8.16
CA ALA A 81 -5.16 -19.75 7.76
C ALA A 81 -4.56 -20.33 6.48
N VAL A 82 -3.93 -19.51 5.63
CA VAL A 82 -3.34 -19.97 4.36
C VAL A 82 -2.18 -20.92 4.67
N ILE A 83 -2.34 -22.19 4.28
CA ILE A 83 -1.30 -23.22 4.40
C ILE A 83 -0.60 -23.27 3.06
N TYR A 84 0.67 -22.85 3.04
CA TYR A 84 1.49 -23.00 1.85
C TYR A 84 2.03 -24.44 1.80
N PRO A 85 1.96 -25.14 0.64
CA PRO A 85 2.42 -26.52 0.53
C PRO A 85 3.89 -26.75 0.90
N TRP A 86 4.70 -25.68 0.85
CA TRP A 86 6.13 -25.71 1.19
C TRP A 86 6.43 -25.25 2.63
N ASP A 87 5.42 -24.82 3.40
CA ASP A 87 5.59 -24.34 4.77
C ASP A 87 5.40 -25.48 5.78
N ASN A 88 6.47 -26.22 6.03
CA ASN A 88 6.51 -27.37 6.95
C ASN A 88 6.90 -26.98 8.38
N TYR A 89 6.92 -25.68 8.71
CA TYR A 89 7.28 -25.20 10.05
C TYR A 89 6.08 -25.18 10.99
N SER A 90 6.35 -25.28 12.30
CA SER A 90 5.32 -25.09 13.33
C SER A 90 4.74 -23.67 13.24
N LYS A 91 3.42 -23.56 13.26
CA LYS A 91 2.75 -22.25 13.28
C LYS A 91 3.02 -21.56 14.61
N ASP A 92 3.76 -20.46 14.58
CA ASP A 92 3.99 -19.61 15.73
C ASP A 92 2.74 -18.77 16.04
N ASN A 93 2.44 -18.55 17.33
CA ASN A 93 1.39 -17.62 17.81
C ASN A 93 -0.05 -17.95 17.38
N LYS A 94 -0.45 -19.22 17.43
CA LYS A 94 -1.88 -19.54 17.44
C LYS A 94 -2.45 -19.18 18.81
N VAL A 95 -3.46 -18.32 18.83
CA VAL A 95 -4.29 -18.10 20.02
C VAL A 95 -4.75 -19.47 20.51
N THR A 96 -4.34 -19.84 21.74
CA THR A 96 -4.69 -21.14 22.33
C THR A 96 -6.20 -21.23 22.57
N SER A 97 -6.74 -22.43 22.78
CA SER A 97 -8.16 -22.58 23.14
C SER A 97 -8.50 -21.78 24.39
N GLU A 98 -7.64 -21.83 25.41
CA GLU A 98 -7.79 -21.09 26.67
C GLU A 98 -7.76 -19.58 26.47
N GLU A 99 -6.91 -19.06 25.59
CA GLU A 99 -6.89 -17.64 25.22
C GLU A 99 -8.16 -17.21 24.50
N ARG A 100 -8.71 -18.06 23.63
CA ARG A 100 -9.99 -17.77 22.96
C ARG A 100 -11.13 -17.71 23.96
N GLU A 101 -11.19 -18.67 24.88
CA GLU A 101 -12.20 -18.68 25.95
C GLU A 101 -12.10 -17.43 26.84
N ARG A 102 -10.87 -16.99 27.17
CA ARG A 102 -10.65 -15.73 27.89
C ARG A 102 -11.15 -14.51 27.12
N ILE A 103 -10.89 -14.45 25.82
CA ILE A 103 -11.37 -13.36 24.96
C ILE A 103 -12.91 -13.38 24.87
N ASP A 104 -13.50 -14.55 24.68
CA ASP A 104 -14.96 -14.70 24.59
C ASP A 104 -15.65 -14.34 25.91
N ASP A 105 -15.09 -14.75 27.06
CA ASP A 105 -15.58 -14.35 28.38
C ASP A 105 -15.53 -12.82 28.55
N ALA A 106 -14.41 -12.18 28.18
CA ALA A 106 -14.27 -10.73 28.24
C ALA A 106 -15.30 -10.00 27.36
N LEU A 107 -15.58 -10.52 26.17
CA LEU A 107 -16.54 -9.93 25.22
C LEU A 107 -18.01 -10.25 25.55
N SER A 108 -18.29 -11.24 26.40
CA SER A 108 -19.65 -11.66 26.75
C SER A 108 -20.48 -10.60 27.47
N VAL A 109 -19.81 -9.66 28.16
CA VAL A 109 -20.45 -8.58 28.94
C VAL A 109 -20.94 -7.42 28.06
N LEU A 110 -20.47 -7.36 26.81
CA LEU A 110 -20.84 -6.31 25.88
C LEU A 110 -22.22 -6.57 25.26
N THR A 111 -22.97 -5.50 25.03
CA THR A 111 -24.18 -5.59 24.19
C THR A 111 -23.80 -5.87 22.74
N ALA A 112 -24.72 -6.42 21.94
CA ALA A 112 -24.47 -6.74 20.54
C ALA A 112 -23.89 -5.56 19.74
N LYS A 113 -24.44 -4.35 19.92
CA LYS A 113 -23.94 -3.13 19.26
C LYS A 113 -22.57 -2.67 19.78
N GLU A 114 -22.33 -2.75 21.09
CA GLU A 114 -21.01 -2.41 21.66
C GLU A 114 -19.95 -3.39 21.17
N LYS A 115 -20.27 -4.69 21.13
CA LYS A 115 -19.37 -5.75 20.64
C LYS A 115 -19.04 -5.54 19.16
N GLU A 116 -20.04 -5.21 18.34
CA GLU A 116 -19.86 -4.91 16.91
C GLU A 116 -18.90 -3.72 16.72
N VAL A 117 -19.17 -2.59 17.38
CA VAL A 117 -18.31 -1.39 17.29
C VAL A 117 -16.90 -1.67 17.82
N TYR A 118 -16.79 -2.42 18.91
CA TYR A 118 -15.50 -2.78 19.50
C TYR A 118 -14.68 -3.68 18.57
N LEU A 119 -15.30 -4.67 17.92
CA LEU A 119 -14.64 -5.53 16.93
C LEU A 119 -14.22 -4.74 15.69
N MET A 120 -15.06 -3.82 15.19
CA MET A 120 -14.69 -2.94 14.08
C MET A 120 -13.45 -2.09 14.40
N SER A 121 -13.35 -1.56 15.64
CA SER A 121 -12.22 -0.71 16.02
C SER A 121 -10.97 -1.50 16.43
N ARG A 122 -11.08 -2.47 17.33
CA ARG A 122 -9.92 -3.18 17.92
C ARG A 122 -9.58 -4.49 17.19
N GLY A 123 -10.58 -5.15 16.60
CA GLY A 123 -10.36 -6.35 15.79
C GLY A 123 -9.91 -6.02 14.37
N HIS A 124 -10.61 -5.08 13.71
CA HIS A 124 -10.35 -4.70 12.32
C HIS A 124 -9.55 -3.41 12.15
N CYS A 125 -9.16 -2.74 13.25
CA CYS A 125 -8.34 -1.51 13.23
C CYS A 125 -8.94 -0.37 12.39
N LEU A 126 -10.28 -0.28 12.32
CA LEU A 126 -10.95 0.80 11.60
C LEU A 126 -10.93 2.10 12.42
N SER A 127 -10.81 3.24 11.74
CA SER A 127 -10.93 4.56 12.36
C SER A 127 -12.37 4.86 12.79
N TYR A 128 -12.55 5.70 13.80
CA TYR A 128 -13.90 6.04 14.30
C TYR A 128 -14.78 6.67 13.22
N GLY A 129 -14.20 7.46 12.31
CA GLY A 129 -14.92 8.02 11.16
C GLY A 129 -15.39 6.96 10.17
N GLN A 130 -14.59 5.93 9.90
CA GLN A 130 -15.01 4.82 9.04
C GLN A 130 -16.17 4.03 9.68
N ILE A 131 -16.08 3.74 10.98
CA ILE A 131 -17.12 3.04 11.73
C ILE A 131 -18.42 3.85 11.76
N ALA A 132 -18.30 5.16 12.03
CA ALA A 132 -19.42 6.09 12.01
C ALA A 132 -20.15 6.08 10.66
N ASN A 133 -19.40 6.09 9.55
CA ASN A 133 -19.97 6.01 8.21
C ASN A 133 -20.64 4.64 7.94
N TYR A 134 -20.03 3.53 8.33
CA TYR A 134 -20.62 2.19 8.14
C TYR A 134 -21.94 2.02 8.90
N LEU A 135 -22.01 2.54 10.12
CA LEU A 135 -23.17 2.39 10.99
C LEU A 135 -24.16 3.58 10.89
N CYS A 136 -23.86 4.58 10.05
CA CYS A 136 -24.65 5.82 9.91
C CYS A 136 -24.92 6.52 11.25
N ILE A 137 -23.89 6.62 12.10
CA ILE A 137 -23.94 7.29 13.40
C ILE A 137 -22.84 8.34 13.50
N SER A 138 -22.86 9.16 14.56
CA SER A 138 -21.79 10.13 14.79
C SER A 138 -20.51 9.47 15.31
N SER A 139 -19.33 10.02 14.97
CA SER A 139 -18.04 9.57 15.53
C SER A 139 -17.99 9.67 17.05
N SER A 140 -18.66 10.66 17.64
CA SER A 140 -18.83 10.78 19.09
C SER A 140 -19.62 9.61 19.68
N SER A 141 -20.66 9.13 19.00
CA SER A 141 -21.41 7.94 19.42
C SER A 141 -20.50 6.71 19.42
N VAL A 142 -19.72 6.50 18.36
CA VAL A 142 -18.73 5.42 18.27
C VAL A 142 -17.75 5.47 19.45
N GLN A 143 -17.17 6.64 19.71
CA GLN A 143 -16.25 6.83 20.83
C GLN A 143 -16.89 6.44 22.17
N THR A 144 -18.07 6.96 22.48
CA THR A 144 -18.76 6.63 23.75
C THR A 144 -19.08 5.15 23.89
N MET A 145 -19.42 4.46 22.80
CA MET A 145 -19.66 3.02 22.80
C MET A 145 -18.39 2.23 23.10
N ILE A 146 -17.25 2.63 22.52
CA ILE A 146 -15.94 2.01 22.79
C ILE A 146 -15.52 2.23 24.25
N GLU A 147 -15.61 3.46 24.77
CA GLU A 147 -15.24 3.76 26.16
C GLU A 147 -16.08 2.97 27.16
N ARG A 148 -17.38 2.79 26.89
CA ARG A 148 -18.26 1.94 27.70
C ARG A 148 -17.86 0.47 27.62
N ALA A 149 -17.55 -0.02 26.41
CA ALA A 149 -17.09 -1.39 26.22
C ALA A 149 -15.78 -1.66 26.96
N GLU A 150 -14.80 -0.76 26.87
CA GLU A 150 -13.52 -0.86 27.56
C GLU A 150 -13.71 -0.89 29.08
N LYS A 151 -14.60 -0.05 29.64
CA LYS A 151 -14.93 -0.08 31.08
C LYS A 151 -15.55 -1.42 31.50
N LYS A 152 -16.46 -1.98 30.69
CA LYS A 152 -17.10 -3.28 30.97
C LYS A 152 -16.08 -4.42 30.93
N ILE A 153 -15.22 -4.45 29.92
CA ILE A 153 -14.15 -5.46 29.80
C ILE A 153 -13.16 -5.34 30.96
N ALA A 154 -12.73 -4.11 31.30
CA ALA A 154 -11.81 -3.87 32.39
C ALA A 154 -12.36 -4.40 33.71
N LYS A 155 -13.66 -4.16 33.99
CA LYS A 155 -14.34 -4.73 35.16
C LYS A 155 -14.39 -6.26 35.10
N ARG A 156 -14.79 -6.83 33.95
CA ARG A 156 -14.86 -8.29 33.76
C ARG A 156 -13.50 -8.96 34.00
N ARG A 157 -12.39 -8.31 33.66
CA ARG A 157 -11.05 -8.84 33.92
C ARG A 157 -10.78 -9.11 35.41
N TYR A 158 -11.33 -8.30 36.31
CA TYR A 158 -11.19 -8.52 37.76
C TYR A 158 -12.17 -9.58 38.29
N ASP A 159 -13.34 -9.70 37.68
CA ASP A 159 -14.39 -10.64 38.10
C ASP A 159 -14.24 -12.04 37.44
N SER A 160 -13.41 -12.15 36.40
CA SER A 160 -13.27 -13.38 35.61
C SER A 160 -12.41 -14.41 36.33
N LEU A 161 -12.96 -15.62 36.48
CA LEU A 161 -12.25 -16.76 37.06
C LEU A 161 -10.97 -17.11 36.30
N PHE A 162 -10.92 -16.84 35.00
CA PHE A 162 -9.74 -17.08 34.16
C PHE A 162 -8.59 -16.10 34.39
N CYS A 163 -8.83 -14.98 35.07
CA CYS A 163 -7.85 -13.93 35.34
C CYS A 163 -7.44 -13.82 36.80
N LEU A 164 -8.11 -14.55 37.71
CA LEU A 164 -7.86 -14.55 39.15
C LEU A 164 -6.72 -15.51 39.57
N SER A 165 -6.29 -16.42 38.69
CA SER A 165 -5.29 -17.45 38.98
C SER A 165 -3.91 -17.15 38.38
N SER A 166 -3.52 -15.87 38.27
CA SER A 166 -2.21 -15.44 37.74
C SER A 166 -1.36 -14.76 38.80
#